data_AF-A0A2N0WGG8-F1
#
_entry.id   AF-A0A2N0WGG8-F1
#
_cell.length_a   1.000
_cell.length_b   1.000
_cell.length_c   1.000
_cell.angle_alpha   90.00
_cell.angle_beta   90.00
_cell.angle_gamma   90.00
#
_symmetry.space_group_name_H-M   'P 1'
#
loop_
_entity.id
_entity.type
_entity.pdbx_description
1 polymer ?
#
loop_
_entity_poly.entity_id
_entity_poly.type
_entity_poly.pdbx_seq_one_letter_code
_entity_poly.pdbx_strand_id
1 'polypeptide(L)'
;MKKYPSPSDIQEMRKKGYDPITLEAAEELLPRWQQVDEVKQKISSAFNGVTLQEGIGLYEAQGMDDYASQAECLAYRAKDEKLNWHNISVDALNRCNSSLTFFDAQGMLFHLPAFLLASLNGDYFHDLSFTLTHEWHDRERKFSLFNTEQRAVVADYLQILLDEPDYTYHHKEIMSALIAGYWSGTAII
;
A
#
# COMPACT_ATOMS: atom_id res chain seq x y z
N MET A 1 12.01 -4.73 -16.62
CA MET A 1 10.85 -4.03 -17.22
C MET A 1 9.84 -3.83 -16.11
N LYS A 2 9.16 -2.68 -16.04
CA LYS A 2 8.08 -2.50 -15.05
C LYS A 2 6.99 -3.54 -15.30
N LYS A 3 6.30 -3.97 -14.23
CA LYS A 3 5.18 -4.93 -14.31
C LYS A 3 4.06 -4.41 -15.22
N TYR A 4 3.72 -3.12 -15.09
CA TYR A 4 2.75 -2.42 -15.92
C TYR A 4 3.40 -1.17 -16.52
N PRO A 5 3.92 -1.23 -17.76
CA PRO A 5 4.56 -0.08 -18.39
C PRO A 5 3.52 1.00 -18.73
N SER A 6 3.82 2.25 -18.37
CA SER A 6 3.00 3.40 -18.76
C SER A 6 3.14 3.74 -20.24
N PRO A 7 2.25 4.55 -20.84
CA PRO A 7 2.40 5.03 -22.20
C PRO A 7 3.75 5.71 -22.49
N SER A 8 4.30 6.43 -21.51
CA SER A 8 5.62 7.06 -21.63
C SER A 8 6.76 6.04 -21.55
N ASP A 9 6.64 5.01 -20.70
CA ASP A 9 7.59 3.89 -20.66
C ASP A 9 7.62 3.16 -22.02
N ILE A 10 6.46 2.88 -22.61
CA ILE A 10 6.37 2.23 -23.94
C ILE A 10 6.95 3.13 -25.02
N GLN A 11 6.69 4.44 -24.97
CA GLN A 11 7.32 5.39 -25.91
C GLN A 11 8.85 5.37 -25.79
N GLU A 12 9.38 5.28 -24.57
CA GLU A 12 10.82 5.18 -24.33
C GLU A 12 11.38 3.84 -24.82
N MET A 13 10.65 2.73 -24.65
CA MET A 13 11.00 1.42 -25.24
C MET A 13 11.12 1.50 -26.77
N ARG A 14 10.17 2.19 -27.44
CA ARG A 14 10.25 2.42 -28.89
C ARG A 14 11.51 3.20 -29.27
N LYS A 15 11.83 4.27 -28.54
CA LYS A 15 13.06 5.07 -28.79
C LYS A 15 14.34 4.26 -28.59
N LYS A 16 14.34 3.31 -27.65
CA LYS A 16 15.46 2.41 -27.39
C LYS A 16 15.56 1.24 -28.38
N GLY A 17 14.64 1.14 -29.35
CA GLY A 17 14.69 0.11 -30.39
C GLY A 17 14.32 -1.29 -29.90
N TYR A 18 13.41 -1.38 -28.93
CA TYR A 18 12.83 -2.67 -28.51
C TYR A 18 12.12 -3.33 -29.70
N ASP A 19 12.13 -4.67 -29.74
CA ASP A 19 11.52 -5.41 -30.84
C ASP A 19 9.98 -5.32 -30.84
N PRO A 20 9.31 -5.53 -31.99
CA PRO A 20 7.86 -5.40 -32.09
C PRO A 20 7.07 -6.29 -31.13
N ILE A 21 7.54 -7.51 -30.84
CA ILE A 21 6.83 -8.45 -29.95
C ILE A 21 6.84 -7.91 -28.53
N THR A 22 7.99 -7.41 -28.06
CA THR A 22 8.09 -6.79 -26.74
C THR A 22 7.24 -5.52 -26.62
N LEU A 23 7.12 -4.73 -27.70
CA LEU A 23 6.27 -3.54 -27.72
C LEU A 23 4.78 -3.90 -27.68
N GLU A 24 4.35 -4.89 -28.47
CA GLU A 24 2.97 -5.38 -28.49
C GLU A 24 2.56 -5.93 -27.12
N ALA A 25 3.40 -6.78 -26.50
CA ALA A 25 3.15 -7.28 -25.15
C ALA A 25 3.06 -6.16 -24.10
N ALA A 26 3.82 -5.08 -24.25
CA ALA A 26 3.73 -3.92 -23.37
C ALA A 26 2.43 -3.12 -23.59
N GLU A 27 1.97 -3.00 -24.83
CA GLU A 27 0.71 -2.34 -25.18
C GLU A 27 -0.52 -3.12 -24.68
N GLU A 28 -0.48 -4.45 -24.71
CA GLU A 28 -1.52 -5.30 -24.13
C GLU A 28 -1.73 -5.07 -22.61
N LEU A 29 -0.71 -4.58 -21.92
CA LEU A 29 -0.75 -4.26 -20.49
C LEU A 29 -1.32 -2.86 -20.18
N LEU A 30 -1.61 -2.03 -21.19
CA LEU A 30 -2.10 -0.67 -20.99
C LEU A 30 -3.43 -0.57 -20.22
N PRO A 31 -4.45 -1.42 -20.46
CA PRO A 31 -5.68 -1.37 -19.67
C PRO A 31 -5.41 -1.63 -18.19
N ARG A 32 -4.50 -2.57 -17.89
CA ARG A 32 -4.12 -2.88 -16.51
C ARG A 32 -3.32 -1.75 -15.88
N TRP A 33 -2.38 -1.15 -16.63
CA TRP A 33 -1.67 0.05 -16.20
C TRP A 33 -2.64 1.17 -15.84
N GLN A 34 -3.65 1.44 -16.67
CA GLN A 34 -4.63 2.50 -16.43
C GLN A 34 -5.41 2.24 -15.13
N GLN A 35 -5.90 1.01 -14.93
CA GLN A 35 -6.62 0.63 -13.71
C GLN A 35 -5.75 0.84 -12.45
N VAL A 36 -4.49 0.42 -12.48
CA VAL A 36 -3.55 0.61 -11.37
C VAL A 36 -3.25 2.09 -11.14
N ASP A 37 -3.06 2.88 -12.21
CA ASP A 37 -2.78 4.32 -12.10
C ASP A 37 -3.96 5.08 -11.49
N GLU A 38 -5.19 4.76 -11.89
CA GLU A 38 -6.41 5.32 -11.31
C GLU A 38 -6.48 5.06 -9.80
N VAL A 39 -6.22 3.82 -9.34
CA VAL A 39 -6.20 3.49 -7.92
C VAL A 39 -5.10 4.25 -7.17
N LYS A 40 -3.90 4.40 -7.75
CA LYS A 40 -2.82 5.19 -7.16
C LYS A 40 -3.20 6.67 -6.98
N GLN A 41 -3.88 7.25 -7.96
CA GLN A 41 -4.38 8.62 -7.88
C GLN A 41 -5.44 8.76 -6.79
N LYS A 42 -6.39 7.82 -6.70
CA LYS A 42 -7.39 7.79 -5.63
C LYS A 42 -6.76 7.67 -4.24
N ILE A 43 -5.77 6.80 -4.06
CA ILE A 43 -5.01 6.68 -2.80
C ILE A 43 -4.38 8.01 -2.43
N SER A 44 -3.67 8.64 -3.37
CA SER A 44 -2.99 9.92 -3.13
C SER A 44 -3.98 11.01 -2.73
N SER A 45 -5.17 11.04 -3.33
CA SER A 45 -6.24 11.98 -3.00
C SER A 45 -6.88 11.70 -1.64
N ALA A 46 -7.27 10.45 -1.36
CA ALA A 46 -8.00 10.06 -0.15
C ALA A 46 -7.16 10.25 1.14
N PHE A 47 -5.83 10.18 1.03
CA PHE A 47 -4.90 10.36 2.13
C PHE A 47 -4.14 11.71 2.07
N ASN A 48 -4.56 12.62 1.19
CA ASN A 48 -3.91 13.93 1.08
C ASN A 48 -4.02 14.72 2.40
N GLY A 49 -2.90 15.28 2.86
CA GLY A 49 -2.85 16.09 4.09
C GLY A 49 -2.94 15.32 5.40
N VAL A 50 -2.99 13.97 5.37
CA VAL A 50 -2.87 13.15 6.57
C VAL A 50 -1.47 13.33 7.17
N THR A 51 -1.42 13.61 8.47
CA THR A 51 -0.19 13.73 9.27
C THR A 51 -0.17 12.65 10.34
N LEU A 52 1.02 12.29 10.83
CA LEU A 52 1.19 11.24 11.83
C LEU A 52 0.59 11.61 13.18
N GLN A 53 0.58 12.91 13.51
CA GLN A 53 0.21 13.44 14.82
C GLN A 53 0.97 12.70 15.94
N GLU A 54 0.26 12.13 16.90
CA GLU A 54 0.84 11.35 17.99
C GLU A 54 0.89 9.84 17.70
N GLY A 55 0.49 9.43 16.49
CA GLY A 55 0.55 8.04 16.06
C GLY A 55 1.96 7.45 16.08
N ILE A 56 2.03 6.13 16.13
CA ILE A 56 3.30 5.39 16.14
C ILE A 56 3.99 5.54 14.78
N GLY A 57 5.24 6.00 14.80
CA GLY A 57 6.08 6.19 13.61
C GLY A 57 6.63 4.89 13.01
N LEU A 58 7.11 4.94 11.77
CA LEU A 58 7.67 3.78 11.05
C LEU A 58 8.88 3.16 11.77
N TYR A 59 9.88 3.98 12.10
CA TYR A 59 11.07 3.51 12.81
C TYR A 59 10.76 3.20 14.27
N GLU A 60 9.87 3.97 14.91
CA GLU A 60 9.38 3.66 16.25
C GLU A 60 8.76 2.26 16.32
N ALA A 61 7.86 1.93 15.38
CA ALA A 61 7.23 0.62 15.27
C ALA A 61 8.25 -0.50 15.01
N GLN A 62 9.25 -0.27 14.16
CA GLN A 62 10.35 -1.24 13.98
C GLN A 62 11.13 -1.46 15.28
N GLY A 63 11.37 -0.39 16.05
CA GLY A 63 12.00 -0.51 17.36
C GLY A 63 11.20 -1.37 18.34
N MET A 64 9.86 -1.29 18.29
CA MET A 64 8.99 -2.14 19.12
C MET A 64 9.12 -3.62 18.73
N ASP A 65 9.19 -3.92 17.44
CA ASP A 65 9.41 -5.27 16.91
C ASP A 65 10.79 -5.82 17.31
N ASP A 66 11.81 -4.97 17.26
CA ASP A 66 13.19 -5.29 17.66
C ASP A 66 13.37 -5.39 19.19
N TYR A 67 12.30 -5.26 19.99
CA TYR A 67 12.33 -5.20 21.45
C TYR A 67 13.27 -4.12 22.00
N ALA A 68 13.39 -3.01 21.28
CA ALA A 68 14.21 -1.88 21.70
C ALA A 68 13.70 -1.28 23.02
N SER A 69 14.60 -0.69 23.79
CA SER A 69 14.24 0.03 25.01
C SER A 69 13.38 1.26 24.68
N GLN A 70 12.64 1.76 25.68
CA GLN A 70 11.83 2.96 25.51
C GLN A 70 12.66 4.18 25.05
N ALA A 71 13.91 4.30 25.51
CA ALA A 71 14.80 5.37 25.08
C ALA A 71 15.21 5.23 23.60
N GLU A 72 15.42 4.02 23.12
CA GLU A 72 15.71 3.74 21.71
C GLU A 72 14.48 3.99 20.83
N CYS A 73 13.28 3.57 21.25
CA CYS A 73 12.04 3.88 20.54
C CYS A 73 11.81 5.39 20.41
N LEU A 74 12.09 6.17 21.47
CA LEU A 74 12.03 7.64 21.39
C LEU A 74 13.05 8.21 20.40
N ALA A 75 14.26 7.64 20.34
CA ALA A 75 15.27 8.03 19.37
C ALA A 75 14.90 7.65 17.93
N TYR A 76 14.17 6.55 17.74
CA TYR A 76 13.60 6.17 16.43
C TYR A 76 12.46 7.10 16.04
N ARG A 77 11.52 7.37 16.95
CA ARG A 77 10.43 8.34 16.76
C ARG A 77 10.95 9.71 16.33
N ALA A 78 12.09 10.15 16.87
CA ALA A 78 12.71 11.41 16.48
C ALA A 78 13.10 11.47 14.98
N LYS A 79 13.37 10.31 14.35
CA LYS A 79 13.74 10.18 12.94
C LYS A 79 12.55 10.00 12.00
N ASP A 80 11.37 9.68 12.55
CA ASP A 80 10.18 9.45 11.75
C ASP A 80 9.72 10.71 11.03
N GLU A 81 9.34 10.53 9.76
CA GLU A 81 8.54 11.50 9.01
C GLU A 81 7.14 11.58 9.64
N LYS A 82 6.59 12.79 9.77
CA LYS A 82 5.35 13.04 10.52
C LYS A 82 4.34 13.91 9.79
N LEU A 83 4.78 14.59 8.73
CA LEU A 83 4.02 15.64 8.07
C LEU A 83 3.55 15.20 6.69
N ASN A 84 4.39 14.48 5.94
CA ASN A 84 4.04 14.07 4.59
C ASN A 84 4.52 12.64 4.33
N TRP A 85 3.57 11.71 4.29
CA TRP A 85 3.84 10.29 4.05
C TRP A 85 4.49 10.01 2.67
N HIS A 86 4.40 10.93 1.70
CA HIS A 86 5.12 10.82 0.41
C HIS A 86 6.65 10.88 0.56
N ASN A 87 7.15 11.45 1.65
CA ASN A 87 8.59 11.54 1.90
C ASN A 87 9.19 10.23 2.43
N ILE A 88 8.35 9.25 2.78
CA ILE A 88 8.81 7.94 3.25
C ILE A 88 9.37 7.17 2.06
N SER A 89 10.67 6.91 2.10
CA SER A 89 11.34 6.15 1.04
C SER A 89 10.88 4.70 0.99
N VAL A 90 10.82 4.11 -0.20
CA VAL A 90 10.51 2.68 -0.37
C VAL A 90 11.51 1.77 0.35
N ASP A 91 12.80 2.14 0.41
CA ASP A 91 13.80 1.39 1.18
C ASP A 91 13.44 1.31 2.67
N ALA A 92 12.95 2.41 3.25
CA ALA A 92 12.46 2.43 4.62
C ALA A 92 11.22 1.54 4.80
N LEU A 93 10.27 1.58 3.88
CA LEU A 93 9.08 0.71 3.93
C LEU A 93 9.46 -0.77 3.92
N ASN A 94 10.37 -1.18 3.01
CA ASN A 94 10.83 -2.56 2.93
C ASN A 94 11.64 -2.99 4.16
N ARG A 95 12.51 -2.12 4.68
CA ARG A 95 13.28 -2.36 5.89
C ARG A 95 12.38 -2.49 7.12
N CYS A 96 11.32 -1.67 7.19
CA CYS A 96 10.41 -1.58 8.33
C CYS A 96 9.09 -2.31 8.10
N ASN A 97 9.10 -3.41 7.32
CA ASN A 97 7.89 -4.11 6.90
C ASN A 97 7.03 -4.65 8.05
N SER A 98 7.63 -5.01 9.19
CA SER A 98 6.89 -5.50 10.36
C SER A 98 6.13 -4.40 11.10
N SER A 99 6.43 -3.13 10.82
CA SER A 99 5.85 -1.96 11.50
C SER A 99 4.32 -1.88 11.40
N LEU A 100 3.74 -2.40 10.30
CA LEU A 100 2.29 -2.48 10.10
C LEU A 100 1.57 -3.19 11.26
N THR A 101 2.22 -4.16 11.90
CA THR A 101 1.69 -4.89 13.06
C THR A 101 1.64 -4.03 14.32
N PHE A 102 2.51 -3.03 14.45
CA PHE A 102 2.69 -2.24 15.67
C PHE A 102 2.02 -0.87 15.62
N PHE A 103 1.65 -0.38 14.43
CA PHE A 103 0.95 0.90 14.32
C PHE A 103 -0.36 0.93 15.13
N ASP A 104 -0.61 2.06 15.78
CA ASP A 104 -1.91 2.41 16.30
C ASP A 104 -2.80 2.98 15.17
N ALA A 105 -3.99 3.47 15.51
CA ALA A 105 -4.94 3.95 14.50
C ALA A 105 -4.41 5.15 13.70
N GLN A 106 -3.68 6.07 14.35
CA GLN A 106 -3.07 7.23 13.70
C GLN A 106 -1.86 6.82 12.86
N GLY A 107 -1.00 5.95 13.38
CA GLY A 107 0.13 5.39 12.63
C GLY A 107 -0.34 4.66 11.37
N MET A 108 -1.40 3.85 11.47
CA MET A 108 -1.96 3.13 10.32
C MET A 108 -2.53 4.10 9.28
N LEU A 109 -3.28 5.11 9.71
CA LEU A 109 -3.86 6.13 8.83
C LEU A 109 -2.78 6.90 8.05
N PHE A 110 -1.65 7.23 8.70
CA PHE A 110 -0.57 7.98 8.07
C PHE A 110 0.30 7.13 7.13
N HIS A 111 0.69 5.92 7.55
CA HIS A 111 1.70 5.13 6.83
C HIS A 111 1.12 4.27 5.71
N LEU A 112 -0.10 3.73 5.86
CA LEU A 112 -0.67 2.79 4.91
C LEU A 112 -0.65 3.28 3.44
N PRO A 113 -0.99 4.54 3.08
CA PRO A 113 -0.94 4.97 1.68
C PRO A 113 0.44 4.80 1.04
N ALA A 114 1.54 5.01 1.78
CA ALA A 114 2.89 4.82 1.27
C ALA A 114 3.16 3.34 0.94
N PHE A 115 2.72 2.41 1.79
CA PHE A 115 2.82 0.97 1.55
C PHE A 115 1.99 0.53 0.34
N LEU A 116 0.73 1.01 0.22
CA LEU A 116 -0.14 0.67 -0.91
C LEU A 116 0.47 1.13 -2.24
N LEU A 117 0.99 2.37 -2.30
CA LEU A 117 1.64 2.88 -3.51
C LEU A 117 2.92 2.10 -3.85
N ALA A 118 3.75 1.79 -2.86
CA ALA A 118 4.96 1.00 -3.07
C ALA A 118 4.63 -0.42 -3.60
N SER A 119 3.56 -1.05 -3.07
CA SER A 119 3.06 -2.33 -3.57
C SER A 119 2.56 -2.24 -5.01
N LEU A 120 1.72 -1.24 -5.35
CA LEU A 120 1.19 -1.05 -6.71
C LEU A 120 2.28 -0.70 -7.73
N ASN A 121 3.38 -0.07 -7.30
CA ASN A 121 4.53 0.19 -8.16
C ASN A 121 5.43 -1.05 -8.37
N GLY A 122 5.24 -2.11 -7.58
CA GLY A 122 6.11 -3.29 -7.57
C GLY A 122 7.43 -3.07 -6.81
N ASP A 123 7.50 -2.04 -5.98
CA ASP A 123 8.71 -1.69 -5.22
C ASP A 123 8.66 -2.17 -3.75
N TYR A 124 7.52 -2.67 -3.29
CA TYR A 124 7.38 -3.30 -1.96
C TYR A 124 7.46 -4.82 -2.07
N PHE A 125 8.35 -5.44 -1.29
CA PHE A 125 8.73 -6.85 -1.43
C PHE A 125 8.01 -7.79 -0.46
N HIS A 126 7.03 -7.28 0.28
CA HIS A 126 6.27 -8.04 1.28
C HIS A 126 4.78 -8.01 0.96
N ASP A 127 4.04 -8.94 1.54
CA ASP A 127 2.61 -9.06 1.30
C ASP A 127 1.79 -8.19 2.27
N LEU A 128 0.97 -7.29 1.71
CA LEU A 128 0.00 -6.48 2.47
C LEU A 128 -1.34 -7.17 2.67
N SER A 129 -1.66 -8.21 1.88
CA SER A 129 -2.97 -8.86 1.90
C SER A 129 -3.28 -9.38 3.29
N PHE A 130 -2.30 -9.95 3.97
CA PHE A 130 -2.45 -10.44 5.33
C PHE A 130 -2.80 -9.32 6.32
N THR A 131 -2.09 -8.19 6.32
CA THR A 131 -2.41 -7.03 7.18
C THR A 131 -3.82 -6.50 6.94
N LEU A 132 -4.26 -6.50 5.69
CA LEU A 132 -5.54 -5.92 5.28
C LEU A 132 -6.73 -6.88 5.45
N THR A 133 -6.52 -8.19 5.40
CA THR A 133 -7.62 -9.18 5.39
C THR A 133 -7.72 -9.96 6.69
N HIS A 134 -6.62 -10.11 7.43
CA HIS A 134 -6.60 -11.01 8.58
C HIS A 134 -7.41 -10.45 9.77
N GLU A 135 -8.17 -11.33 10.41
CA GLU A 135 -9.08 -10.99 11.50
C GLU A 135 -8.34 -11.01 12.85
N TRP A 136 -7.54 -9.98 13.11
CA TRP A 136 -6.94 -9.78 14.42
C TRP A 136 -7.91 -9.12 15.39
N HIS A 137 -7.75 -9.40 16.68
CA HIS A 137 -8.52 -8.76 17.76
C HIS A 137 -8.49 -7.22 17.73
N ASP A 138 -7.46 -6.61 17.10
CA ASP A 138 -7.27 -5.16 17.06
C ASP A 138 -7.43 -4.52 15.67
N ARG A 139 -7.93 -5.27 14.66
CA ARG A 139 -8.10 -4.78 13.28
C ARG A 139 -8.98 -3.53 13.23
N GLU A 140 -10.17 -3.61 13.82
CA GLU A 140 -11.13 -2.50 13.83
C GLU A 140 -10.55 -1.27 14.52
N ARG A 141 -9.73 -1.46 15.55
CA ARG A 141 -9.04 -0.36 16.22
C ARG A 141 -8.00 0.28 15.30
N LYS A 142 -7.16 -0.49 14.62
CA LYS A 142 -6.11 0.03 13.72
C LYS A 142 -6.68 0.84 12.55
N PHE A 143 -7.84 0.44 12.03
CA PHE A 143 -8.48 1.17 10.93
C PHE A 143 -9.59 2.14 11.38
N SER A 144 -9.83 2.27 12.70
CA SER A 144 -10.97 3.03 13.25
C SER A 144 -11.06 4.50 12.82
N LEU A 145 -9.94 5.11 12.41
CA LEU A 145 -9.89 6.51 11.97
C LEU A 145 -10.10 6.70 10.47
N PHE A 146 -10.24 5.62 9.70
CA PHE A 146 -10.41 5.70 8.25
C PHE A 146 -11.81 6.18 7.91
N ASN A 147 -11.89 7.19 7.07
CA ASN A 147 -13.17 7.64 6.52
C ASN A 147 -13.62 6.72 5.37
N THR A 148 -14.82 6.98 4.82
CA THR A 148 -15.41 6.18 3.75
C THR A 148 -14.52 6.15 2.50
N GLU A 149 -13.92 7.28 2.09
CA GLU A 149 -13.06 7.36 0.90
C GLU A 149 -11.77 6.55 1.08
N GLN A 150 -11.13 6.68 2.25
CA GLN A 150 -9.93 5.93 2.61
C GLN A 150 -10.18 4.42 2.65
N ARG A 151 -11.35 4.00 3.15
CA ARG A 151 -11.75 2.59 3.10
C ARG A 151 -12.01 2.11 1.68
N ALA A 152 -12.68 2.92 0.87
CA ALA A 152 -12.98 2.59 -0.53
C ALA A 152 -11.71 2.37 -1.35
N VAL A 153 -10.67 3.19 -1.17
CA VAL A 153 -9.43 3.00 -1.93
C VAL A 153 -8.62 1.78 -1.47
N VAL A 154 -8.75 1.36 -0.21
CA VAL A 154 -8.19 0.08 0.25
C VAL A 154 -8.96 -1.09 -0.38
N ALA A 155 -10.28 -0.98 -0.52
CA ALA A 155 -11.08 -1.98 -1.24
C ALA A 155 -10.70 -2.05 -2.72
N ASP A 156 -10.53 -0.91 -3.40
CA ASP A 156 -10.04 -0.83 -4.78
C ASP A 156 -8.67 -1.51 -4.92
N TYR A 157 -7.74 -1.27 -3.97
CA TYR A 157 -6.45 -1.96 -3.93
C TYR A 157 -6.60 -3.48 -3.80
N LEU A 158 -7.44 -3.96 -2.88
CA LEU A 158 -7.70 -5.39 -2.71
C LEU A 158 -8.33 -6.01 -3.96
N GLN A 159 -9.16 -5.26 -4.69
CA GLN A 159 -9.73 -5.70 -5.96
C GLN A 159 -8.66 -5.84 -7.05
N ILE A 160 -7.66 -4.94 -7.10
CA ILE A 160 -6.48 -5.11 -7.96
C ILE A 160 -5.82 -6.46 -7.65
N LEU A 161 -5.61 -6.80 -6.38
CA LEU A 161 -4.94 -8.04 -5.99
C LEU A 161 -5.69 -9.31 -6.43
N LEU A 162 -7.02 -9.28 -6.55
CA LEU A 162 -7.80 -10.46 -7.03
C LEU A 162 -7.53 -10.83 -8.49
N ASP A 163 -7.04 -9.87 -9.29
CA ASP A 163 -6.65 -10.13 -10.68
C ASP A 163 -5.16 -10.48 -10.79
N GLU A 164 -4.41 -10.46 -9.69
CA GLU A 164 -2.98 -10.78 -9.66
C GLU A 164 -2.76 -12.28 -9.45
N PRO A 165 -2.06 -12.98 -10.38
CA PRO A 165 -1.84 -14.42 -10.26
C PRO A 165 -1.17 -14.83 -8.94
N ASP A 166 -0.24 -14.01 -8.44
CA ASP A 166 0.52 -14.25 -7.21
C ASP A 166 -0.37 -14.30 -5.95
N TYR A 167 -1.59 -13.75 -6.03
CA TYR A 167 -2.52 -13.65 -4.90
C TYR A 167 -3.60 -14.73 -4.90
N THR A 168 -3.56 -15.70 -5.83
CA THR A 168 -4.55 -16.79 -5.95
C THR A 168 -4.81 -17.50 -4.62
N TYR A 169 -3.77 -17.72 -3.80
CA TYR A 169 -3.89 -18.35 -2.48
C TYR A 169 -4.57 -17.49 -1.42
N HIS A 170 -4.63 -16.18 -1.62
CA HIS A 170 -5.24 -15.19 -0.72
C HIS A 170 -6.63 -14.75 -1.20
N HIS A 171 -7.11 -15.23 -2.35
CA HIS A 171 -8.40 -14.80 -2.92
C HIS A 171 -9.56 -15.00 -1.97
N LYS A 172 -9.58 -16.09 -1.20
CA LYS A 172 -10.67 -16.38 -0.28
C LYS A 172 -10.74 -15.33 0.83
N GLU A 173 -9.59 -14.99 1.41
CA GLU A 173 -9.43 -14.01 2.48
C GLU A 173 -9.75 -12.61 1.97
N ILE A 174 -9.24 -12.25 0.78
CA ILE A 174 -9.52 -10.96 0.13
C ILE A 174 -11.02 -10.82 -0.16
N MET A 175 -11.66 -11.83 -0.76
CA MET A 175 -13.10 -11.82 -1.06
C MET A 175 -13.94 -11.72 0.22
N SER A 176 -13.58 -12.46 1.27
CA SER A 176 -14.26 -12.37 2.56
C SER A 176 -14.17 -10.95 3.15
N ALA A 177 -12.98 -10.35 3.07
CA ALA A 177 -12.73 -9.01 3.57
C ALA A 177 -13.49 -7.92 2.79
N LEU A 178 -13.71 -8.12 1.48
CA LEU A 178 -14.49 -7.22 0.61
C LEU A 178 -16.01 -7.39 0.74
N ILE A 179 -16.52 -8.61 0.92
CA ILE A 179 -17.97 -8.88 0.92
C ILE A 179 -18.59 -8.70 2.32
N ALA A 180 -17.95 -9.25 3.34
CA ALA A 180 -18.49 -9.32 4.69
C ALA A 180 -17.60 -8.63 5.74
N GLY A 181 -16.37 -8.28 5.38
CA GLY A 181 -15.39 -7.69 6.28
C GLY A 181 -15.46 -6.17 6.37
N TYR A 182 -14.44 -5.60 7.01
CA TYR A 182 -14.32 -4.15 7.28
C TYR A 182 -14.31 -3.28 6.02
N TRP A 183 -13.95 -3.84 4.86
CA TRP A 183 -13.92 -3.12 3.59
C TRP A 183 -15.26 -3.18 2.83
N SER A 184 -16.24 -3.94 3.34
CA SER A 184 -17.55 -4.09 2.69
C SER A 184 -18.34 -2.78 2.59
N GLY A 185 -19.15 -2.70 1.53
CA GLY A 185 -20.04 -1.55 1.27
C GLY A 185 -19.34 -0.25 0.87
N THR A 186 -18.07 -0.33 0.45
CA THR A 186 -17.27 0.85 0.06
C THR A 186 -16.94 0.92 -1.44
N ALA A 187 -17.13 -0.17 -2.18
CA ALA A 187 -17.02 -0.18 -3.64
C ALA A 187 -18.30 0.37 -4.27
N ILE A 188 -18.16 1.33 -5.20
CA ILE A 188 -19.22 1.67 -6.13
C ILE A 188 -19.13 0.63 -7.25
N ILE A 189 -20.16 -0.21 -7.34
CA ILE A 189 -20.36 -1.20 -8.41
C ILE A 189 -20.60 -0.46 -9.73
#